data_AF-A0A316L8I0-F1
#
_entry.id   AF-A0A316L8I0-F1
#
_cell.length_a   1.000
_cell.length_b   1.000
_cell.length_c   1.000
_cell.angle_alpha   90.00
_cell.angle_beta   90.00
_cell.angle_gamma   90.00
#
_symmetry.space_group_name_H-M   'P 1'
#
loop_
_entity.id
_entity.type
_entity.pdbx_description
1 polymer ?
#
loop_
_entity_poly.entity_id
_entity_poly.type
_entity_poly.pdbx_seq_one_letter_code
_entity_poly.pdbx_strand_id
1 'polypeptide(L)'
;MCLYPLPSGIGSRKSGPSRVVTDDDHRKIERWQAGESVPTINQLSQFSKKLRILVGYFFLDHPIDDVPPVFAHRTISNAAITEPSRELADTLTDMQSIQEWMCQDIVECGEGRLPFVGSYQVEQTTAVELANDIRHVLQLPVEWYHQG
;
A
#
# COMPACT_ATOMS: atom_id res chain seq x y z
N MET A 1 -12.77 -18.00 -11.60
CA MET A 1 -12.85 -17.09 -10.44
C MET A 1 -11.45 -16.92 -9.89
N CYS A 2 -10.85 -15.75 -10.09
CA CYS A 2 -9.56 -15.45 -9.50
C CYS A 2 -9.74 -15.18 -8.01
N LEU A 3 -9.19 -16.05 -7.17
CA LEU A 3 -8.98 -15.76 -5.76
C LEU A 3 -7.49 -15.55 -5.59
N TYR A 4 -7.11 -14.38 -5.06
CA TYR A 4 -5.73 -14.20 -4.59
C TYR A 4 -5.42 -15.34 -3.62
N PRO A 5 -4.20 -15.91 -3.68
CA PRO A 5 -3.80 -16.89 -2.69
C PRO A 5 -3.96 -16.23 -1.32
N LEU A 6 -4.86 -16.81 -0.50
CA LEU A 6 -5.01 -16.37 0.88
C LEU A 6 -3.65 -16.55 1.54
N PRO A 7 -3.11 -15.54 2.24
CA PRO A 7 -1.79 -15.66 2.83
C PRO A 7 -1.77 -16.86 3.78
N SER A 8 -0.91 -17.83 3.46
CA SER A 8 -0.66 -19.02 4.26
C SER A 8 -0.06 -18.59 5.60
N GLY A 9 -0.91 -18.35 6.61
CA GLY A 9 -0.43 -17.99 7.95
C GLY A 9 -1.24 -16.94 8.72
N ILE A 10 -2.55 -16.80 8.49
CA ILE A 10 -3.38 -16.00 9.39
C ILE A 10 -3.62 -16.80 10.69
N GLY A 11 -2.62 -16.74 11.58
CA GLY A 11 -2.80 -17.12 12.97
C GLY A 11 -3.91 -16.28 13.60
N SER A 12 -4.86 -16.96 14.23
CA SER A 12 -6.04 -16.44 14.92
C SER A 12 -5.71 -15.24 15.82
N ARG A 13 -5.85 -14.01 15.32
CA ARG A 13 -5.90 -12.81 16.16
C ARG A 13 -7.36 -12.51 16.48
N LYS A 14 -7.71 -12.64 17.76
CA LYS A 14 -9.04 -12.32 18.29
C LYS A 14 -9.32 -10.82 18.11
N SER A 15 -10.06 -10.45 17.07
CA SER A 15 -10.72 -9.13 16.99
C SER A 15 -12.03 -9.24 16.22
N GLY A 16 -13.15 -9.24 16.96
CA GLY A 16 -14.53 -9.09 16.46
C GLY A 16 -15.09 -10.17 15.50
N PRO A 17 -16.34 -10.63 15.67
CA PRO A 17 -16.90 -11.76 14.90
C PRO A 17 -17.14 -11.49 13.41
N SER A 18 -16.96 -10.26 12.91
CA SER A 18 -17.35 -9.87 11.54
C SER A 18 -16.17 -9.81 10.54
N ARG A 19 -14.92 -9.96 11.01
CA ARG A 19 -13.72 -9.61 10.22
C ARG A 19 -12.80 -10.78 9.85
N VAL A 20 -13.16 -12.01 10.23
CA VAL A 20 -12.29 -13.18 10.05
C VAL A 20 -12.91 -14.13 9.03
N VAL A 21 -12.10 -14.58 8.07
CA VAL A 21 -12.46 -15.69 7.16
C VAL A 21 -12.52 -16.96 8.00
N THR A 22 -13.66 -17.63 8.02
CA THR A 22 -13.87 -18.86 8.82
C THR A 22 -13.59 -20.12 8.02
N ASP A 23 -13.52 -21.27 8.69
CA ASP A 23 -13.38 -22.58 8.01
C ASP A 23 -14.57 -22.87 7.08
N ASP A 24 -15.77 -22.38 7.42
CA ASP A 24 -16.95 -22.45 6.55
C ASP A 24 -16.77 -21.62 5.29
N ASP A 25 -16.16 -20.44 5.42
CA ASP A 25 -15.85 -19.58 4.28
C ASP A 25 -14.83 -20.26 3.35
N HIS A 26 -13.83 -20.94 3.93
CA HIS A 26 -12.83 -21.70 3.17
C HIS A 26 -13.47 -22.83 2.36
N ARG A 27 -14.33 -23.65 2.99
CA ARG A 27 -15.06 -24.72 2.30
C ARG A 27 -15.95 -24.19 1.17
N LYS A 28 -16.59 -23.03 1.35
CA LYS A 28 -17.39 -22.41 0.28
C LYS A 28 -16.53 -22.01 -0.90
N ILE A 29 -15.38 -21.38 -0.63
CA ILE A 29 -14.40 -21.00 -1.65
C ILE A 29 -13.94 -22.24 -2.44
N GLU A 30 -13.56 -23.32 -1.77
CA GLU A 30 -13.12 -24.55 -2.42
C GLU A 30 -14.19 -25.11 -3.37
N ARG A 31 -15.46 -25.13 -2.94
CA ARG A 31 -16.58 -25.56 -3.78
C ARG A 31 -16.82 -24.66 -4.99
N TRP A 32 -16.61 -23.34 -4.84
CA TRP A 32 -16.70 -22.41 -5.96
C TRP A 32 -15.56 -22.63 -6.96
N GLN A 33 -14.34 -22.89 -6.47
CA GLN A 33 -13.18 -23.20 -7.31
C GLN A 33 -13.34 -24.53 -8.06
N ALA A 34 -13.91 -25.54 -7.40
CA ALA A 34 -14.20 -26.85 -8.01
C ALA A 34 -15.39 -26.83 -8.99
N GLY A 35 -16.13 -25.72 -9.08
CA GLY A 35 -17.33 -25.62 -9.93
C GLY A 35 -18.56 -26.34 -9.39
N GLU A 36 -18.51 -26.84 -8.15
CA GLU A 36 -19.62 -27.55 -7.49
C GLU A 36 -20.77 -26.61 -7.12
N SER A 37 -20.50 -25.32 -6.98
CA SER A 37 -21.52 -24.29 -6.75
C SER A 37 -21.10 -22.95 -7.33
N VAL A 38 -22.07 -22.14 -7.73
CA VAL A 38 -21.83 -20.78 -8.27
C VAL A 38 -22.12 -19.74 -7.18
N PRO A 39 -21.18 -18.85 -6.85
CA PRO A 39 -21.41 -17.79 -5.89
C PRO A 39 -22.40 -16.75 -6.43
N THR A 40 -23.24 -16.23 -5.54
CA THR A 40 -24.06 -15.04 -5.82
C THR A 40 -23.25 -13.75 -5.65
N ILE A 41 -23.67 -12.67 -6.32
CA ILE A 41 -23.03 -11.35 -6.16
C ILE A 41 -22.99 -10.90 -4.70
N ASN A 42 -24.08 -11.13 -3.94
CA ASN A 42 -24.14 -10.78 -2.52
C ASN A 42 -23.11 -11.56 -1.69
N GLN A 43 -22.88 -12.84 -2.00
CA GLN A 43 -21.84 -13.62 -1.33
C GLN A 43 -20.46 -13.08 -1.67
N LEU A 44 -20.20 -12.75 -2.94
CA LEU A 44 -18.93 -12.14 -3.35
C LEU A 44 -18.71 -10.79 -2.66
N SER A 45 -19.73 -9.93 -2.54
CA SER A 45 -19.61 -8.66 -1.80
C SER A 45 -19.36 -8.85 -0.30
N GLN A 46 -19.91 -9.89 0.33
CA GLN A 46 -19.60 -10.21 1.72
C GLN A 46 -18.15 -10.70 1.87
N PHE A 47 -17.69 -11.54 0.96
CA PHE A 47 -16.31 -12.02 0.93
C PHE A 47 -15.33 -10.89 0.61
N SER A 48 -15.65 -10.00 -0.32
CA SER A 48 -14.83 -8.85 -0.68
C SER A 48 -14.54 -7.97 0.54
N LYS A 49 -15.52 -7.77 1.42
CA LYS A 49 -15.35 -7.05 2.70
C LYS A 49 -14.46 -7.79 3.70
N LYS A 50 -14.54 -9.12 3.76
CA LYS A 50 -13.70 -9.95 4.64
C LYS A 50 -12.25 -10.01 4.15
N LEU A 51 -12.06 -10.14 2.84
CA LEU A 51 -10.76 -10.22 2.17
C LEU A 51 -10.15 -8.86 1.84
N ARG A 52 -10.94 -7.79 2.00
CA ARG A 52 -10.60 -6.41 1.66
C ARG A 52 -10.04 -6.26 0.24
N ILE A 53 -10.69 -6.93 -0.70
CA ILE A 53 -10.49 -6.74 -2.15
C ILE A 53 -11.76 -6.17 -2.76
N LEU A 54 -11.64 -5.45 -3.87
CA LEU A 54 -12.83 -5.03 -4.62
C LEU A 54 -13.56 -6.27 -5.15
N VAL A 55 -14.89 -6.24 -5.19
CA VAL A 55 -15.69 -7.36 -5.72
C VAL A 55 -15.35 -7.68 -7.18
N GLY A 56 -14.83 -6.69 -7.92
CA GLY A 56 -14.35 -6.86 -9.30
C GLY A 56 -13.25 -7.92 -9.44
N TYR A 57 -12.42 -8.13 -8.41
CA TYR A 57 -11.29 -9.07 -8.47
C TYR A 57 -11.73 -10.53 -8.67
N PHE A 58 -12.91 -10.92 -8.18
CA PHE A 58 -13.42 -12.28 -8.35
C PHE A 58 -13.75 -12.63 -9.82
N PHE A 59 -13.91 -11.61 -10.66
CA PHE A 59 -14.26 -11.74 -12.08
C PHE A 59 -13.03 -11.66 -13.00
N LEU A 60 -11.84 -11.44 -12.45
CA LEU A 60 -10.61 -11.50 -13.24
C LEU A 60 -10.26 -12.95 -13.58
N ASP A 61 -9.64 -13.15 -14.75
CA ASP A 61 -9.14 -14.46 -15.17
C ASP A 61 -7.86 -14.85 -14.41
N HIS A 62 -7.03 -13.86 -14.08
CA HIS A 62 -5.78 -14.01 -13.33
C HIS A 62 -5.56 -12.78 -12.42
N PRO A 63 -4.79 -12.92 -11.33
CA PRO A 63 -4.44 -11.78 -10.50
C PRO A 63 -3.60 -10.80 -11.32
N ILE A 64 -3.90 -9.51 -11.20
CA ILE A 64 -3.13 -8.46 -11.85
C ILE A 64 -2.01 -8.04 -10.89
N ASP A 65 -0.83 -7.74 -11.44
CA ASP A 65 0.23 -7.10 -10.67
C ASP A 65 -0.08 -5.61 -10.51
N ASP A 66 -0.53 -5.23 -9.33
CA ASP A 66 -0.92 -3.88 -8.96
C ASP A 66 -0.04 -3.29 -7.84
N VAL A 67 1.20 -3.80 -7.71
CA VAL A 67 2.15 -3.31 -6.70
C VAL A 67 2.67 -1.92 -7.08
N PRO A 68 2.47 -0.89 -6.23
CA PRO A 68 2.99 0.44 -6.49
C PRO A 68 4.53 0.48 -6.55
N PRO A 69 5.14 1.21 -7.50
CA PRO A 69 6.61 1.28 -7.62
C PRO A 69 7.33 1.73 -6.34
N VAL A 70 6.67 2.55 -5.53
CA VAL A 70 7.20 3.05 -4.24
C VAL A 70 7.55 1.92 -3.27
N PHE A 71 6.92 0.74 -3.41
CA PHE A 71 7.22 -0.43 -2.59
C PHE A 71 8.67 -0.89 -2.70
N ALA A 72 9.32 -0.67 -3.85
CA ALA A 72 10.72 -1.06 -4.08
C ALA A 72 11.72 -0.28 -3.22
N HIS A 73 11.34 0.87 -2.67
CA HIS A 73 12.25 1.80 -1.97
C HIS A 73 12.31 1.61 -0.45
N ARG A 74 11.87 0.46 0.06
CA ARG A 74 11.90 0.15 1.50
C ARG A 74 13.31 -0.09 2.04
N THR A 75 13.45 0.06 3.36
CA THR A 75 14.70 -0.15 4.09
C THR A 75 15.11 -1.63 4.19
N ILE A 76 16.42 -1.85 4.33
CA ILE A 76 17.11 -3.17 4.27
C ILE A 76 16.54 -4.19 5.26
N SER A 77 16.02 -3.75 6.41
CA SER A 77 15.44 -4.63 7.43
C SER A 77 14.20 -5.40 6.96
N ASN A 78 13.58 -5.02 5.83
CA ASN A 78 12.40 -5.68 5.27
C ASN A 78 12.67 -6.32 3.90
N ALA A 79 13.94 -6.47 3.49
CA ALA A 79 14.32 -6.94 2.17
C ALA A 79 13.76 -8.34 1.80
N ALA A 80 13.45 -9.18 2.80
CA ALA A 80 12.94 -10.53 2.60
C ALA A 80 11.49 -10.61 2.06
N ILE A 81 10.68 -9.55 2.18
CA ILE A 81 9.25 -9.59 1.80
C ILE A 81 9.07 -9.23 0.32
N THR A 82 9.35 -10.07 -0.65
CA THR A 82 9.35 -9.64 -2.07
C THR A 82 8.04 -9.05 -2.60
N GLU A 83 6.89 -9.40 -2.01
CA GLU A 83 5.57 -8.90 -2.41
C GLU A 83 4.82 -8.25 -1.22
N PRO A 84 4.16 -7.09 -1.40
CA PRO A 84 3.35 -6.50 -0.35
C PRO A 84 2.11 -7.37 -0.07
N SER A 85 1.54 -7.25 1.12
CA SER A 85 0.16 -7.69 1.31
C SER A 85 -0.77 -6.84 0.44
N ARG A 86 -1.92 -7.40 0.07
CA ARG A 86 -2.96 -6.67 -0.67
C ARG A 86 -3.33 -5.34 -0.02
N GLU A 87 -3.57 -5.39 1.29
CA GLU A 87 -3.84 -4.22 2.13
C GLU A 87 -2.78 -3.12 1.97
N LEU A 88 -1.52 -3.53 1.94
CA LEU A 88 -0.41 -2.59 1.82
C LEU A 88 -0.36 -2.01 0.41
N ALA A 89 -0.58 -2.82 -0.64
CA ALA A 89 -0.64 -2.32 -2.01
C ALA A 89 -1.78 -1.30 -2.21
N ASP A 90 -2.97 -1.59 -1.69
CA ASP A 90 -4.12 -0.67 -1.72
C ASP A 90 -3.80 0.62 -0.96
N THR A 91 -3.24 0.52 0.26
CA THR A 91 -2.84 1.68 1.06
C THR A 91 -1.81 2.56 0.34
N LEU A 92 -0.80 1.94 -0.28
CA LEU A 92 0.23 2.66 -1.02
C LEU A 92 -0.36 3.38 -2.24
N THR A 93 -1.29 2.73 -2.95
CA THR A 93 -2.00 3.32 -4.09
C THR A 93 -2.84 4.53 -3.67
N ASP A 94 -3.58 4.42 -2.57
CA ASP A 94 -4.37 5.51 -2.01
C ASP A 94 -3.48 6.70 -1.61
N MET A 95 -2.37 6.42 -0.92
CA MET A 95 -1.42 7.46 -0.51
C MET A 95 -0.77 8.15 -1.70
N GLN A 96 -0.42 7.42 -2.76
CA GLN A 96 0.11 8.01 -3.99
C GLN A 96 -0.92 8.91 -4.67
N SER A 97 -2.18 8.48 -4.74
CA SER A 97 -3.26 9.26 -5.34
C SER A 97 -3.49 10.57 -4.59
N ILE A 98 -3.43 10.55 -3.26
CA ILE A 98 -3.54 11.75 -2.42
C ILE A 98 -2.35 12.70 -2.68
N GLN A 99 -1.12 12.16 -2.75
CA GLN A 99 0.07 12.99 -3.03
C GLN A 99 0.00 13.65 -4.41
N GLU A 100 -0.41 12.90 -5.44
CA GLU A 100 -0.57 13.43 -6.79
C GLU A 100 -1.64 14.54 -6.83
N TRP A 101 -2.78 14.30 -6.18
CA TRP A 101 -3.83 15.31 -6.06
C TRP A 101 -3.34 16.59 -5.37
N MET A 102 -2.60 16.47 -4.26
CA MET A 102 -2.02 17.63 -3.56
C MET A 102 -1.04 18.40 -4.46
N CYS A 103 -0.18 17.70 -5.19
CA CYS A 103 0.74 18.34 -6.13
C CYS A 103 -0.01 19.12 -7.21
N GLN A 104 -1.04 18.51 -7.80
CA GLN A 104 -1.87 19.15 -8.81
C GLN A 104 -2.58 20.39 -8.26
N ASP A 105 -3.18 20.29 -7.07
CA ASP A 105 -3.91 21.39 -6.42
C ASP A 105 -3.00 22.61 -6.17
N ILE A 106 -1.78 22.38 -5.67
CA ILE A 106 -0.77 23.43 -5.45
C ILE A 106 -0.40 24.13 -6.77
N VAL A 107 -0.20 23.36 -7.85
CA VAL A 107 0.11 23.90 -9.18
C VAL A 107 -1.06 24.71 -9.73
N GLU A 108 -2.30 24.23 -9.58
CA GLU A 108 -3.51 24.92 -10.01
C GLU A 108 -3.75 26.23 -9.23
N CYS A 109 -3.36 26.27 -7.96
CA CYS A 109 -3.39 27.49 -7.14
C CYS A 109 -2.30 28.51 -7.50
N GLY A 110 -1.42 28.20 -8.46
CA GLY A 110 -0.40 29.12 -8.97
C GLY A 110 0.87 29.19 -8.12
N GLU A 111 1.07 28.24 -7.20
CA GLU A 111 2.32 28.13 -6.44
C GLU A 111 3.46 27.68 -7.38
N GLY A 112 4.58 28.39 -7.32
CA GLY A 112 5.75 28.11 -8.13
C GLY A 112 6.56 26.92 -7.62
N ARG A 113 7.50 26.45 -8.44
CA ARG A 113 8.47 25.43 -8.01
C ARG A 113 9.23 25.92 -6.78
N LEU A 114 9.31 25.07 -5.76
CA LEU A 114 10.11 25.32 -4.56
C LEU A 114 11.59 25.53 -4.94
N PRO A 115 12.24 26.61 -4.49
CA PRO A 115 13.57 27.01 -4.96
C PRO A 115 14.67 26.00 -4.60
N PHE A 116 14.43 25.16 -3.58
CA PHE A 116 15.37 24.15 -3.11
C PHE A 116 15.16 22.76 -3.73
N VAL A 117 14.05 22.52 -4.46
CA VAL A 117 13.79 21.21 -5.06
C VAL A 117 14.58 21.06 -6.35
N GLY A 118 15.58 20.18 -6.34
CA GLY A 118 16.48 19.94 -7.48
C GLY A 118 17.52 21.04 -7.70
N SER A 119 17.82 21.84 -6.68
CA SER A 119 18.83 22.91 -6.73
C SER A 119 20.27 22.44 -6.53
N TYR A 120 20.49 21.20 -6.11
CA TYR A 120 21.81 20.63 -5.81
C TYR A 120 22.24 19.64 -6.89
N GLN A 121 23.55 19.60 -7.19
CA GLN A 121 24.15 18.59 -8.06
C GLN A 121 24.77 17.48 -7.20
N VAL A 122 24.32 16.24 -7.40
CA VAL A 122 24.68 15.08 -6.58
C VAL A 122 26.19 14.81 -6.63
N GLU A 123 26.85 15.14 -7.73
CA GLU A 123 28.28 14.95 -7.94
C GLU A 123 29.14 16.01 -7.25
N GLN A 124 28.55 17.15 -6.86
CA GLN A 124 29.28 18.33 -6.38
C GLN A 124 28.97 18.68 -4.92
N THR A 125 27.97 18.05 -4.31
CA THR A 125 27.54 18.35 -2.94
C THR A 125 27.73 17.14 -2.05
N THR A 126 28.41 17.32 -0.91
CA THR A 126 28.55 16.24 0.06
C THR A 126 27.23 16.02 0.82
N ALA A 127 27.01 14.79 1.30
CA ALA A 127 25.83 14.47 2.09
C ALA A 127 25.68 15.35 3.36
N VAL A 128 26.81 15.78 3.94
CA VAL A 128 26.84 16.61 5.15
C VAL A 128 26.39 18.04 4.83
N GLU A 129 26.89 18.64 3.75
CA GLU A 129 26.48 19.97 3.28
C GLU A 129 24.97 19.99 2.98
N LEU A 130 24.50 19.03 2.18
CA LEU A 130 23.08 18.91 1.85
C LEU A 130 22.21 18.75 3.11
N ALA A 131 22.62 17.93 4.07
CA ALA A 131 21.89 17.74 5.31
C ALA A 131 21.86 19.00 6.20
N ASN A 132 22.90 19.84 6.16
CA ASN A 132 22.90 21.12 6.87
C ASN A 132 21.97 22.13 6.22
N ASP A 133 21.95 22.21 4.90
CA ASP A 133 21.04 23.10 4.17
C ASP A 133 19.58 22.70 4.36
N ILE A 134 19.26 21.39 4.30
CA ILE A 134 17.92 20.88 4.61
C ILE A 134 17.50 21.30 6.01
N ARG A 135 18.38 21.16 7.01
CA ARG A 135 18.09 21.61 8.38
C ARG A 135 17.84 23.11 8.46
N HIS A 136 18.62 23.93 7.74
CA HIS A 136 18.44 25.37 7.71
C HIS A 136 17.07 25.75 7.12
N VAL A 137 16.70 25.15 5.98
CA VAL A 137 15.41 25.38 5.31
C VAL A 137 14.24 24.95 6.21
N LEU A 138 14.35 23.80 6.86
CA LEU A 138 13.30 23.24 7.72
C LEU A 138 13.33 23.80 9.15
N GLN A 139 14.30 24.66 9.48
CA GLN A 139 14.52 25.19 10.83
C GLN A 139 14.68 24.08 11.90
N LEU A 140 15.35 22.99 11.53
CA LEU A 140 15.55 21.82 12.41
C LEU A 140 16.92 21.86 13.10
N PRO A 141 16.99 21.72 14.43
CA PRO A 141 18.26 21.58 15.14
C PRO A 141 18.92 20.23 14.82
N VAL A 142 20.25 20.14 15.01
CA VAL A 142 21.01 18.90 14.79
C VAL A 142 20.46 17.75 15.66
N GLU A 143 20.13 18.06 16.91
CA GLU A 143 19.66 17.12 17.93
C GLU A 143 18.13 17.07 18.06
N TRP A 144 17.38 17.29 16.98
CA TRP A 144 15.91 17.36 16.99
C TRP A 144 15.23 16.12 17.59
N TYR A 145 15.88 14.96 17.53
CA TYR A 145 15.37 13.66 18.00
C TYR A 145 15.54 13.43 19.51
N HIS A 146 16.27 14.29 20.23
CA HIS A 146 16.46 14.15 21.68
C HIS A 146 15.27 14.61 22.54
N GLN A 147 14.26 15.27 21.94
CA GLN A 147 13.10 15.82 22.65
C GLN A 147 11.81 14.97 22.52
N GLY A 148 11.94 13.70 22.13
CA GLY A 148 10.80 12.77 21.99
C GLY A 148 10.44 12.05 23.29
#